data_AF-A0A2H8TVN6-F1
#
_entry.id   AF-A0A2H8TVN6-F1
#
_cell.length_a   1.000
_cell.length_b   1.000
_cell.length_c   1.000
_cell.angle_alpha   90.00
_cell.angle_beta   90.00
_cell.angle_gamma   90.00
#
_symmetry.space_group_name_H-M   'P 1'
#
loop_
_entity.id
_entity.type
_entity.pdbx_description
1 polymer ?
#
loop_
_entity_poly.entity_id
_entity_poly.type
_entity_poly.pdbx_seq_one_letter_code
_entity_poly.pdbx_strand_id
1 'polypeptide(L)'
;ENVSLLRIFPNITADTVRTFLQPPIRGVVLQTYGAGNLPGNRSDIMAELKNATDRGVIVFNCSQCFKGSVTAVYQTGNVLNQVGVISGNDITPEAALAKLSYVLSKDDWDLSTKRMVSVHKRSFFILVYLLAI
;
A
#
# COMPACT_ATOMS: atom_id res chain seq x y z
N GLU A 1 7.54 8.79 11.47
CA GLU A 1 7.46 8.25 10.10
C GLU A 1 6.26 8.83 9.37
N ASN A 2 6.42 9.23 8.11
CA ASN A 2 5.34 9.84 7.33
C ASN A 2 4.58 8.75 6.57
N VAL A 3 3.81 7.96 7.33
CA VAL A 3 2.91 6.93 6.80
C VAL A 3 1.46 7.37 6.91
N SER A 4 0.62 6.92 5.99
CA SER A 4 -0.79 7.27 5.97
C SER A 4 -1.66 6.16 5.42
N LEU A 5 -2.98 6.25 5.64
CA LEU A 5 -3.96 5.33 5.10
C LEU A 5 -4.92 6.09 4.20
N LEU A 6 -5.01 5.68 2.93
CA LEU A 6 -5.94 6.23 1.95
C LEU A 6 -7.02 5.22 1.62
N ARG A 7 -8.27 5.54 1.98
CA ARG A 7 -9.41 4.73 1.60
C ARG A 7 -10.00 5.20 0.28
N ILE A 8 -10.13 4.30 -0.69
CA ILE A 8 -10.79 4.57 -1.96
C ILE A 8 -12.31 4.52 -1.78
N PHE A 9 -13.05 5.47 -2.35
CA PHE A 9 -14.50 5.50 -2.35
C PHE A 9 -15.06 5.96 -3.70
N PRO A 10 -16.34 5.69 -4.02
CA PRO A 10 -16.93 6.08 -5.30
C PRO A 10 -16.98 7.61 -5.27
N ASN A 11 -16.34 8.28 -6.24
CA ASN A 11 -16.16 9.73 -6.34
C ASN A 11 -14.87 10.32 -5.72
N ILE A 12 -13.92 9.51 -5.22
CA ILE A 12 -12.58 10.06 -4.93
C ILE A 12 -11.94 10.59 -6.23
N THR A 13 -11.44 11.82 -6.21
CA THR A 13 -10.83 12.46 -7.39
C THR A 13 -9.35 12.14 -7.49
N ALA A 14 -8.79 12.19 -8.71
CA ALA A 14 -7.35 12.07 -8.89
C ALA A 14 -6.59 13.17 -8.13
N ASP A 15 -7.12 14.38 -8.05
CA ASP A 15 -6.50 15.47 -7.29
C ASP A 15 -6.44 15.19 -5.79
N THR A 16 -7.48 14.57 -5.21
CA THR A 16 -7.44 14.13 -3.81
C THR A 16 -6.33 13.09 -3.61
N VAL A 17 -6.23 12.10 -4.50
CA VAL A 17 -5.18 11.06 -4.44
C VAL A 17 -3.80 11.71 -4.59
N ARG A 18 -3.61 12.56 -5.61
CA ARG A 18 -2.38 13.30 -5.87
C ARG A 18 -1.91 14.08 -4.65
N THR A 19 -2.83 14.85 -4.05
CA THR A 19 -2.56 15.69 -2.87
C THR A 19 -2.16 14.83 -1.68
N PHE A 20 -2.87 13.73 -1.46
CA PHE A 20 -2.58 12.80 -0.37
C PHE A 20 -1.21 12.11 -0.52
N LEU A 21 -0.75 11.90 -1.75
CA LEU A 21 0.54 11.27 -2.07
C LEU A 21 1.70 12.27 -2.16
N GLN A 22 1.50 13.55 -1.84
CA GLN A 22 2.58 14.55 -1.83
C GLN A 22 3.50 14.40 -0.61
N PRO A 23 4.74 14.93 -0.69
CA PRO A 23 5.61 15.07 0.47
C PRO A 23 4.87 15.73 1.66
N PRO A 24 5.15 15.31 2.90
CA PRO A 24 6.30 14.50 3.29
C PRO A 24 6.03 12.98 3.33
N ILE A 25 4.91 12.51 2.76
CA ILE A 25 4.51 11.09 2.77
C ILE A 25 5.56 10.20 2.10
N ARG A 26 5.98 9.15 2.82
CA ARG A 26 6.95 8.13 2.37
C ARG A 26 6.31 6.75 2.20
N GLY A 27 5.19 6.48 2.88
CA GLY A 27 4.47 5.22 2.79
C GLY A 27 2.96 5.40 2.89
N VAL A 28 2.21 4.57 2.17
CA VAL A 28 0.75 4.63 2.13
C VAL A 28 0.14 3.24 2.17
N VAL A 29 -0.85 3.04 3.04
CA VAL A 29 -1.78 1.91 2.95
C VAL A 29 -3.01 2.37 2.18
N LEU A 30 -3.10 1.94 0.92
CA LEU A 30 -4.27 2.10 0.08
C LEU A 30 -5.30 1.02 0.43
N GLN A 31 -6.53 1.41 0.78
CA GLN A 31 -7.63 0.47 0.95
C GLN A 31 -8.55 0.50 -0.27
N THR A 32 -8.60 -0.61 -1.00
CA THR A 32 -9.43 -0.77 -2.21
C THR A 32 -10.56 -1.79 -1.99
N TYR A 33 -11.49 -1.85 -2.94
CA TYR A 33 -12.65 -2.72 -2.84
C TYR A 33 -12.29 -4.18 -3.11
N GLY A 34 -12.93 -5.10 -2.38
CA GLY A 34 -12.92 -6.55 -2.68
C GLY A 34 -11.51 -7.10 -2.85
N ALA A 35 -11.23 -7.65 -4.03
CA ALA A 35 -9.96 -8.28 -4.41
C ALA A 35 -8.86 -7.28 -4.81
N GLY A 36 -8.97 -6.00 -4.44
CA GLY A 36 -7.93 -5.02 -4.71
C GLY A 36 -8.27 -3.98 -5.78
N ASN A 37 -9.55 -3.73 -6.05
CA ASN A 37 -10.00 -2.99 -7.24
C ASN A 37 -10.22 -1.50 -6.97
N LEU A 38 -9.83 -0.66 -7.93
CA LEU A 38 -10.35 0.71 -8.04
C LEU A 38 -11.76 0.68 -8.66
N PRO A 39 -12.67 1.59 -8.28
CA PRO A 39 -13.99 1.67 -8.88
C PRO A 39 -13.90 2.22 -10.31
N GLY A 40 -14.24 1.40 -11.31
CA GLY A 40 -14.24 1.78 -12.73
C GLY A 40 -12.85 1.80 -13.39
N ASN A 41 -12.77 2.25 -14.65
CA ASN A 41 -11.53 2.41 -15.39
C ASN A 41 -10.85 3.76 -15.04
N ARG A 42 -10.21 3.83 -13.87
CA ARG A 42 -9.60 5.06 -13.31
C ARG A 42 -8.12 5.19 -13.65
N SER A 43 -7.81 5.35 -14.94
CA SER A 43 -6.43 5.57 -15.41
C SER A 43 -5.77 6.82 -14.81
N ASP A 44 -6.58 7.81 -14.45
CA ASP A 44 -6.18 9.02 -13.72
C ASP A 44 -5.58 8.68 -12.33
N ILE A 45 -6.25 7.85 -11.53
CA ILE A 45 -5.73 7.41 -10.23
C ILE A 45 -4.49 6.52 -10.41
N MET A 46 -4.49 5.65 -11.42
CA MET A 46 -3.34 4.79 -11.74
C MET A 46 -2.08 5.63 -12.04
N ALA A 47 -2.24 6.74 -12.76
CA ALA A 47 -1.14 7.66 -13.04
C ALA A 47 -0.60 8.32 -11.76
N GLU A 48 -1.48 8.74 -10.85
CA GLU A 48 -1.05 9.34 -9.57
C GLU A 48 -0.33 8.34 -8.65
N LEU A 49 -0.79 7.09 -8.62
CA LEU A 49 -0.11 6.01 -7.90
C LEU A 49 1.27 5.74 -8.50
N LYS A 50 1.38 5.66 -9.84
CA LYS A 50 2.66 5.49 -10.53
C LYS A 50 3.63 6.63 -10.22
N ASN A 51 3.14 7.87 -10.31
CA ASN A 51 3.93 9.07 -10.00
C ASN A 51 4.47 9.00 -8.57
N ALA A 52 3.66 8.55 -7.60
CA ALA A 52 4.10 8.41 -6.21
C ALA A 52 5.13 7.30 -6.03
N THR A 53 4.92 6.13 -6.65
CA THR A 53 5.87 5.02 -6.55
C THR A 53 7.20 5.32 -7.22
N ASP A 54 7.19 6.06 -8.33
CA ASP A 54 8.39 6.52 -9.04
C ASP A 54 9.20 7.53 -8.20
N ARG A 55 8.52 8.35 -7.38
CA ARG A 55 9.17 9.21 -6.36
C ARG A 55 9.70 8.44 -5.15
N GLY A 56 9.45 7.13 -5.06
CA GLY A 56 9.90 6.29 -3.96
C GLY A 56 8.91 6.11 -2.81
N VAL A 57 7.66 6.56 -2.96
CA VAL A 57 6.60 6.26 -1.98
C VAL A 57 6.27 4.77 -2.03
N ILE A 58 6.29 4.11 -0.87
CA ILE A 58 5.92 2.68 -0.78
C ILE A 58 4.41 2.59 -0.55
N VAL A 59 3.69 2.03 -1.52
CA VAL A 59 2.22 1.90 -1.45
C VAL A 59 1.84 0.43 -1.24
N PHE A 60 1.13 0.13 -0.17
CA PHE A 60 0.50 -1.17 0.09
C PHE A 60 -0.97 -1.13 -0.24
N ASN A 61 -1.48 -2.12 -0.96
CA ASN A 61 -2.90 -2.28 -1.21
C ASN A 61 -3.53 -3.31 -0.26
N CYS A 62 -4.47 -2.89 0.58
CA CYS A 62 -5.27 -3.75 1.45
C CYS A 62 -6.72 -3.77 0.99
N SER A 63 -7.44 -4.85 1.28
CA SER A 63 -8.88 -4.89 1.07
C SER A 63 -9.60 -4.03 2.11
N GLN A 64 -10.73 -3.44 1.72
CA GLN A 64 -11.72 -2.87 2.63
C GLN A 64 -12.60 -3.92 3.30
N CYS A 65 -12.60 -5.17 2.81
CA CYS A 65 -13.41 -6.25 3.36
C CYS A 65 -12.83 -6.71 4.70
N PHE A 66 -13.62 -6.63 5.78
CA PHE A 66 -13.24 -7.05 7.13
C PHE A 66 -13.04 -8.59 7.24
N LYS A 67 -13.71 -9.36 6.37
CA LYS A 67 -13.51 -10.79 6.16
C LYS A 67 -13.25 -11.05 4.67
N GLY A 68 -12.10 -11.63 4.35
CA GLY A 68 -11.66 -11.93 3.00
C GLY A 68 -10.22 -11.49 2.76
N SER A 69 -9.43 -12.33 2.10
CA SER A 69 -8.08 -11.98 1.65
C SER A 69 -8.14 -11.29 0.29
N VAL A 70 -7.18 -10.43 -0.02
CA VAL A 70 -6.90 -10.02 -1.40
C VAL A 70 -6.28 -11.23 -2.10
N THR A 71 -7.12 -12.11 -2.62
CA THR A 71 -6.67 -13.24 -3.45
C THR A 71 -6.52 -12.75 -4.89
N ALA A 72 -5.38 -13.06 -5.53
CA ALA A 72 -5.07 -12.71 -6.93
C ALA A 72 -5.94 -13.45 -7.98
N VAL A 73 -7.16 -13.85 -7.61
CA VAL A 73 -8.03 -14.73 -8.41
C VAL A 73 -8.80 -13.94 -9.48
N TYR A 74 -8.86 -12.62 -9.37
CA TYR A 74 -9.35 -11.76 -10.45
C TYR A 74 -8.21 -10.90 -10.97
N GLN A 75 -8.09 -10.86 -12.30
CA GLN A 75 -7.00 -10.30 -13.12
C GLN A 75 -6.52 -8.88 -12.74
N THR A 76 -7.24 -8.16 -11.88
CA THR A 76 -7.01 -6.77 -11.50
C THR A 76 -5.91 -6.56 -10.45
N GLY A 77 -5.56 -7.58 -9.65
CA GLY A 77 -4.40 -7.51 -8.75
C GLY A 77 -3.09 -7.23 -9.51
N ASN A 78 -3.03 -7.60 -10.80
CA ASN A 78 -1.90 -7.27 -11.68
C ASN A 78 -1.82 -5.79 -12.05
N VAL A 79 -2.93 -5.05 -12.12
CA VAL A 79 -2.93 -3.69 -12.64
C VAL A 79 -2.27 -2.72 -11.65
N LEU A 80 -2.56 -2.85 -10.36
CA LEU A 80 -1.88 -2.06 -9.32
C LEU A 80 -0.38 -2.41 -9.20
N ASN A 81 -0.02 -3.68 -9.39
CA ASN A 81 1.38 -4.10 -9.42
C ASN A 81 2.16 -3.43 -10.58
N GLN A 82 1.53 -3.22 -11.74
CA GLN A 82 2.16 -2.53 -12.89
C GLN A 82 2.55 -1.08 -12.59
N VAL A 83 1.88 -0.43 -11.63
CA VAL A 83 2.22 0.91 -11.15
C VAL A 83 2.96 0.88 -9.82
N GLY A 84 3.64 -0.23 -9.49
CA GLY A 84 4.54 -0.31 -8.35
C GLY A 84 3.88 -0.39 -6.97
N VAL A 85 2.56 -0.62 -6.90
CA VAL A 85 1.83 -0.86 -5.65
C VAL A 85 2.03 -2.31 -5.21
N ILE A 86 2.26 -2.52 -3.91
CA ILE A 86 2.52 -3.82 -3.30
C ILE A 86 1.20 -4.42 -2.81
N SER A 87 0.88 -5.66 -3.17
CA SER A 87 -0.28 -6.36 -2.61
C SER A 87 -0.09 -6.66 -1.12
N GLY A 88 -1.04 -6.24 -0.29
CA GLY A 88 -1.14 -6.56 1.14
C GLY A 88 -1.67 -7.96 1.41
N ASN A 89 -2.26 -8.65 0.43
CA ASN A 89 -2.86 -9.97 0.59
C ASN A 89 -3.89 -10.02 1.74
N ASP A 90 -3.57 -10.73 2.82
CA ASP A 90 -4.36 -10.98 4.02
C ASP A 90 -3.92 -10.15 5.23
N ILE A 91 -2.99 -9.20 5.04
CA ILE A 91 -2.58 -8.29 6.11
C ILE A 91 -3.71 -7.31 6.46
N THR A 92 -3.87 -7.00 7.75
CA THR A 92 -4.80 -5.93 8.14
C THR A 92 -4.19 -4.56 7.80
N PRO A 93 -5.02 -3.52 7.58
CA PRO A 93 -4.52 -2.17 7.33
C PRO A 93 -3.62 -1.64 8.45
N GLU A 94 -3.92 -1.95 9.70
CA GLU A 94 -3.12 -1.58 10.89
C GLU A 94 -1.76 -2.27 10.86
N ALA A 95 -1.75 -3.56 10.53
CA ALA A 95 -0.53 -4.33 10.37
C ALA A 95 0.33 -3.80 9.20
N ALA A 96 -0.29 -3.43 8.07
CA ALA A 96 0.41 -2.79 6.96
C ALA A 96 1.01 -1.43 7.34
N LEU A 97 0.29 -0.61 8.11
CA LEU A 97 0.80 0.66 8.63
C LEU A 97 2.02 0.46 9.53
N ALA A 98 1.94 -0.47 10.49
CA ALA A 98 3.05 -0.81 11.37
C ALA A 98 4.28 -1.30 10.58
N LYS A 99 4.04 -2.15 9.57
CA LYS A 99 5.10 -2.66 8.69
C LYS A 99 5.78 -1.53 7.92
N LEU A 100 5.01 -0.62 7.34
CA LEU A 100 5.54 0.54 6.63
C LEU A 100 6.36 1.43 7.55
N SER A 101 5.85 1.75 8.74
CA SER A 101 6.59 2.56 9.73
C SER A 101 7.93 1.93 10.08
N TYR A 102 7.97 0.63 10.34
CA TYR A 102 9.22 -0.07 10.65
C TYR A 102 10.20 -0.08 9.48
N VAL A 103 9.73 -0.40 8.28
CA VAL A 103 10.59 -0.47 7.09
C VAL A 103 11.16 0.92 6.76
N LEU A 104 10.36 1.97 6.92
CA LEU A 104 10.77 3.34 6.62
C LEU A 104 11.73 3.93 7.66
N SER A 105 11.72 3.44 8.91
CA SER A 105 12.66 3.85 9.95
C SER A 105 14.07 3.25 9.82
N LYS A 106 14.27 2.32 8.88
CA LYS A 106 15.60 1.79 8.53
C LYS A 106 16.29 2.70 7.54
N ASP A 107 16.99 3.71 8.03
CA ASP A 107 17.68 4.69 7.19
C ASP A 107 18.87 4.10 6.41
N ASP A 108 19.43 2.98 6.90
CA ASP A 108 20.49 2.21 6.27
C ASP A 108 20.00 1.33 5.10
N TRP A 109 18.68 1.18 4.92
CA TRP A 109 18.11 0.38 3.83
C TRP A 109 17.78 1.25 2.62
N ASP A 110 18.19 0.78 1.44
CA ASP A 110 17.78 1.37 0.18
C ASP A 110 16.30 1.07 -0.12
N LEU A 111 15.73 1.77 -1.12
CA LEU A 111 14.33 1.60 -1.48
C LEU A 111 14.01 0.17 -1.95
N SER A 112 14.95 -0.49 -2.62
CA SER A 112 14.78 -1.85 -3.13
C SER A 112 14.63 -2.87 -1.98
N THR A 113 15.47 -2.75 -0.95
CA THR A 113 15.44 -3.55 0.28
C THR A 113 14.16 -3.28 1.06
N LYS A 114 13.79 -2.00 1.21
CA LYS A 114 12.53 -1.62 1.87
C LYS A 114 11.32 -2.29 1.20
N ARG A 115 11.22 -2.21 -0.14
CA ARG A 115 10.15 -2.86 -0.93
C ARG A 115 10.19 -4.38 -0.81
N MET A 116 11.37 -5.01 -0.85
CA MET A 116 11.52 -6.47 -0.71
C MET A 116 11.01 -6.97 0.66
N VAL A 117 11.41 -6.31 1.75
CA VAL A 117 10.98 -6.66 3.11
C VAL A 117 9.48 -6.41 3.29
N SER A 118 8.94 -5.36 2.65
CA SER A 118 7.50 -5.12 2.57
C SER A 118 6.74 -6.29 1.93
N VAL A 119 7.26 -6.94 0.89
CA VAL A 119 6.58 -8.10 0.25
C VAL A 119 6.64 -9.37 1.12
N HIS A 120 7.71 -9.56 1.89
CA HIS A 120 7.94 -10.83 2.59
C HIS A 120 6.97 -11.05 3.77
N LYS A 121 6.16 -12.12 3.73
CA LYS A 121 5.11 -12.42 4.73
C LYS A 121 5.66 -12.81 6.11
N ARG A 122 6.78 -13.52 6.15
CA ARG A 122 7.38 -14.02 7.42
C ARG A 122 7.95 -12.91 8.30
N SER A 123 8.33 -11.77 7.73
CA SER A 123 8.91 -10.66 8.49
C SER A 123 7.92 -9.96 9.42
N PHE A 124 6.60 -10.19 9.29
CA PHE A 124 5.60 -9.49 10.10
C PHE A 124 5.15 -10.25 11.35
N PHE A 125 5.19 -11.59 11.36
CA PHE A 125 4.85 -12.38 12.56
C PHE A 125 5.78 -12.10 13.74
N ILE A 126 7.03 -11.72 13.45
CA ILE A 126 8.05 -11.32 14.43
C ILE A 126 7.89 -9.84 14.84
N LEU A 127 7.39 -8.99 13.94
CA LEU A 127 7.34 -7.55 14.16
C LEU A 127 6.19 -7.11 15.09
N VAL A 128 5.04 -7.78 15.02
CA VAL A 128 3.92 -7.56 15.97
C VAL A 128 4.34 -7.94 17.39
N TYR A 129 5.18 -8.98 17.54
CA TYR A 129 5.72 -9.39 18.84
C TYR A 129 6.76 -8.40 19.39
N LEU A 130 7.57 -7.79 18.52
CA LEU A 130 8.63 -6.85 18.91
C LEU A 130 8.15 -5.41 19.18
N LEU A 131 7.00 -5.00 18.64
CA LEU A 131 6.40 -3.67 18.89
C LEU A 131 5.32 -3.69 19.99
N ALA A 132 4.94 -4.88 20.47
CA ALA A 132 3.98 -5.08 21.57
C ALA A 132 4.65 -5.35 22.94
N ILE A 133 5.97 -5.19 23.02
CA ILE A 133 6.80 -5.22 24.24
C ILE A 133 7.58 -3.91 24.29
#